data_AF-A0AAU6KMU9-F1
#
_entry.id   AF-A0AAU6KMU9-F1
#
_cell.length_a   1.000
_cell.length_b   1.000
_cell.length_c   1.000
_cell.angle_alpha   90.00
_cell.angle_beta   90.00
_cell.angle_gamma   90.00
#
_symmetry.space_group_name_H-M   'P 1'
#
loop_
_entity.id
_entity.type
_entity.pdbx_description
1 polymer ?
#
loop_
_entity_poly.entity_id
_entity_poly.type
_entity_poly.pdbx_seq_one_letter_code
_entity_poly.pdbx_strand_id
1 'polypeptide(L)'
;MAAHFGRLRKGAATTAVAAAAVAALSASQAPGVTTDDLGRQAAGAQPSADASTGGEGGGATGDSPYYTDLPPLKSPNPSPSSSPTTGTSVSVGEAEAGIPATVLDAYKKAEAELRASKPGCNLPWQLLAAIGKVESGQARGGRVDASGTTYSPILGPKLDGNGFALIADTDNGAYDGDPAYDRAIGPMQFIPSTWEWAGRDGNGDGKKDPNNVYDAALAAGHYLCRFDRDLSVQSQMNAAILNYNNSTAYLNTVLSWLEYYRKGTHEVPDGTGTLPSHSSGNDSGANPSPSTPATSTPSAPSTPSTPSAPSTSKPGTPKPGGGGSTSPSPPSSPPSSPTPTPPTPTQTVDHLEDANTGKLTATAGGAFDAKVAVRAESKANKAVAKVRVRFTIIGDTDATFSGGESVATVVTSSTGTATAPALVAGEKTGDFTVRATVVGRVLAGLDYAATVTPRPADTLTRTSDTALTCVPGGEFADQVEVKATYKGAVAGKVAATATLIKSADDVTENDKGPYFKDADGKVIRTLTDLTTDADGVLKLPKLYADDTAGTFLLRINTAGGAALTVELTVAAAAS
;
A
#
# COMPACT_ATOMS: atom_id res chain seq x y z
N MET A 1 38.56 -51.71 27.41
CA MET A 1 37.20 -51.49 26.85
C MET A 1 36.31 -50.94 27.96
N ALA A 2 35.31 -50.13 27.56
CA ALA A 2 34.23 -49.47 28.33
C ALA A 2 33.68 -50.16 29.60
N ALA A 3 32.99 -49.48 30.53
CA ALA A 3 32.81 -48.04 30.83
C ALA A 3 32.11 -47.90 32.21
N HIS A 4 32.10 -46.70 32.81
CA HIS A 4 31.56 -46.47 34.16
C HIS A 4 30.08 -46.04 34.20
N PHE A 5 29.37 -46.49 35.25
CA PHE A 5 28.38 -45.83 36.15
C PHE A 5 27.55 -44.61 35.65
N GLY A 6 26.29 -44.40 36.08
CA GLY A 6 25.52 -45.17 37.07
C GLY A 6 24.18 -44.53 37.53
N ARG A 7 23.60 -45.12 38.59
CA ARG A 7 22.33 -44.81 39.29
C ARG A 7 22.36 -43.47 40.08
N LEU A 8 21.29 -42.90 40.70
CA LEU A 8 19.89 -43.32 40.97
C LEU A 8 18.95 -42.07 41.15
N ARG A 9 17.63 -42.28 41.31
CA ARG A 9 16.62 -41.27 41.72
C ARG A 9 16.42 -41.21 43.25
N LYS A 10 16.18 -40.01 43.82
CA LYS A 10 14.94 -39.59 44.56
C LYS A 10 15.18 -38.41 45.51
N GLY A 11 14.19 -37.53 45.63
CA GLY A 11 14.06 -36.48 46.66
C GLY A 11 12.86 -35.57 46.35
N ALA A 12 12.11 -35.13 47.37
CA ALA A 12 10.97 -34.23 47.22
C ALA A 12 10.71 -33.43 48.51
N ALA A 13 10.32 -32.17 48.40
CA ALA A 13 9.87 -31.31 49.50
C ALA A 13 8.97 -30.18 48.94
N THR A 14 8.10 -29.61 49.78
CA THR A 14 6.98 -28.72 49.37
C THR A 14 6.83 -27.50 50.29
N THR A 15 6.63 -26.30 49.72
CA THR A 15 5.95 -25.13 50.32
C THR A 15 5.78 -24.03 49.27
N ALA A 16 4.79 -23.11 49.30
CA ALA A 16 3.41 -23.10 49.83
C ALA A 16 2.75 -21.76 49.42
N VAL A 17 1.53 -21.74 48.86
CA VAL A 17 0.77 -20.48 48.60
C VAL A 17 -0.75 -20.67 48.77
N ALA A 18 -1.32 -19.94 49.74
CA ALA A 18 -2.75 -19.68 50.04
C ALA A 18 -2.76 -18.64 51.20
N ALA A 19 -3.76 -17.80 51.53
CA ALA A 19 -5.12 -17.44 51.07
C ALA A 19 -5.57 -16.18 51.89
N ALA A 20 -6.62 -15.38 51.65
CA ALA A 20 -7.58 -15.13 50.54
C ALA A 20 -8.39 -13.84 50.87
N ALA A 21 -9.47 -13.54 50.12
CA ALA A 21 -10.42 -12.41 50.26
C ALA A 21 -9.90 -11.01 49.84
N VAL A 22 -10.62 -10.06 49.20
CA VAL A 22 -12.05 -9.74 48.91
C VAL A 22 -12.66 -8.61 49.76
N ALA A 23 -12.69 -7.40 49.17
CA ALA A 23 -13.67 -6.31 49.32
C ALA A 23 -13.45 -5.34 48.11
N ALA A 24 -14.39 -4.71 47.38
CA ALA A 24 -15.84 -4.47 47.42
C ALA A 24 -16.25 -3.01 47.75
N LEU A 25 -17.13 -2.45 46.89
CA LEU A 25 -17.92 -1.20 46.95
C LEU A 25 -17.29 0.17 46.56
N SER A 26 -17.72 0.65 45.39
CA SER A 26 -18.49 1.90 45.16
C SER A 26 -17.90 3.32 45.38
N ALA A 27 -17.56 3.99 44.27
CA ALA A 27 -18.00 5.36 43.90
C ALA A 27 -17.73 5.53 42.37
N SER A 28 -18.66 5.83 41.46
CA SER A 28 -19.67 6.91 41.35
C SER A 28 -19.10 8.31 41.12
N GLN A 29 -18.84 8.66 39.85
CA GLN A 29 -19.33 9.91 39.22
C GLN A 29 -19.42 9.73 37.70
N ALA A 30 -20.54 10.16 37.12
CA ALA A 30 -20.71 10.37 35.68
C ALA A 30 -21.05 11.84 35.44
N PRO A 31 -20.61 12.47 34.34
CA PRO A 31 -21.12 13.77 33.92
C PRO A 31 -22.64 13.69 33.70
N GLY A 32 -23.38 14.68 34.22
CA GLY A 32 -24.84 14.59 34.34
C GLY A 32 -25.57 14.69 33.00
N VAL A 33 -26.51 13.77 32.77
CA VAL A 33 -27.61 13.96 31.81
C VAL A 33 -28.70 14.80 32.49
N THR A 34 -28.92 16.02 32.01
CA THR A 34 -30.17 16.73 32.30
C THR A 34 -31.30 16.06 31.53
N THR A 35 -32.41 15.81 32.21
CA THR A 35 -33.65 15.31 31.60
C THR A 35 -34.73 16.36 31.82
N ASP A 36 -35.30 16.85 30.73
CA ASP A 36 -36.51 17.65 30.72
C ASP A 36 -37.67 16.81 30.17
N ASP A 37 -38.89 17.11 30.63
CA ASP A 37 -40.08 16.34 30.31
C ASP A 37 -40.48 16.47 28.83
N LEU A 38 -40.34 15.36 28.08
CA LEU A 38 -41.21 14.89 26.98
C LEU A 38 -40.49 13.72 26.26
N GLY A 39 -40.76 12.49 26.70
CA GLY A 39 -40.01 11.29 26.29
C GLY A 39 -40.05 10.97 24.79
N ARG A 40 -39.03 11.42 24.05
CA ARG A 40 -38.82 11.08 22.62
C ARG A 40 -37.33 10.93 22.31
N GLN A 41 -36.87 9.69 22.23
CA GLN A 41 -35.44 9.36 22.08
C GLN A 41 -34.98 9.51 20.62
N ALA A 42 -34.41 10.66 20.29
CA ALA A 42 -33.81 10.93 18.98
C ALA A 42 -32.35 10.45 18.94
N ALA A 43 -32.04 9.48 18.08
CA ALA A 43 -30.67 9.04 17.80
C ALA A 43 -29.94 10.02 16.86
N GLY A 44 -29.78 11.26 17.29
CA GLY A 44 -29.17 12.36 16.53
C GLY A 44 -27.73 12.65 16.94
N ALA A 45 -26.82 11.69 16.73
CA ALA A 45 -25.39 11.84 17.00
C ALA A 45 -24.58 11.49 15.74
N GLN A 46 -24.61 12.40 14.76
CA GLN A 46 -23.85 12.30 13.52
C GLN A 46 -22.37 12.55 13.82
N PRO A 47 -21.44 11.59 13.58
CA PRO A 47 -20.02 11.83 13.71
C PRO A 47 -19.60 12.83 12.64
N SER A 48 -19.12 14.02 13.04
CA SER A 48 -18.47 14.95 12.12
C SER A 48 -17.23 14.28 11.52
N ALA A 49 -17.00 14.50 10.21
CA ALA A 49 -15.78 14.03 9.56
C ALA A 49 -14.56 14.70 10.22
N ASP A 50 -13.64 13.90 10.74
CA ASP A 50 -12.42 14.39 11.40
C ASP A 50 -11.38 14.77 10.33
N ALA A 51 -11.23 16.07 10.10
CA ALA A 51 -10.40 16.63 9.04
C ALA A 51 -8.91 16.61 9.41
N SER A 52 -8.34 15.41 9.52
CA SER A 52 -6.92 15.21 9.84
C SER A 52 -6.01 15.47 8.64
N THR A 53 -5.31 16.61 8.71
CA THR A 53 -4.03 16.97 8.05
C THR A 53 -3.48 16.00 6.99
N GLY A 54 -3.40 16.45 5.73
CA GLY A 54 -2.88 15.66 4.63
C GLY A 54 -1.40 15.27 4.78
N GLY A 55 -1.11 13.99 4.55
CA GLY A 55 0.20 13.49 4.13
C GLY A 55 0.12 12.97 2.69
N GLU A 56 1.19 13.12 1.93
CA GLU A 56 1.26 12.66 0.53
C GLU A 56 1.29 11.11 0.48
N GLY A 57 0.11 10.50 0.41
CA GLY A 57 -0.02 9.03 0.42
C GLY A 57 -1.42 8.53 0.75
N GLY A 58 -2.43 8.95 -0.02
CA GLY A 58 -3.81 8.44 0.11
C GLY A 58 -3.93 6.92 -0.12
N GLY A 59 -5.06 6.35 0.29
CA GLY A 59 -5.37 4.94 0.02
C GLY A 59 -5.44 4.62 -1.47
N ALA A 60 -5.45 3.33 -1.83
CA ALA A 60 -5.53 2.86 -3.22
C ALA A 60 -6.63 3.57 -4.03
N THR A 61 -7.74 3.84 -3.37
CA THR A 61 -8.97 4.43 -3.91
C THR A 61 -9.06 5.95 -3.79
N GLY A 62 -8.04 6.62 -3.24
CA GLY A 62 -8.13 8.04 -2.88
C GLY A 62 -9.23 8.33 -1.86
N ASP A 63 -9.60 7.34 -1.06
CA ASP A 63 -10.76 7.34 -0.14
C ASP A 63 -12.08 7.75 -0.82
N SER A 64 -12.22 7.41 -2.11
CA SER A 64 -13.44 7.59 -2.91
C SER A 64 -14.59 6.68 -2.44
N PRO A 65 -15.86 6.98 -2.80
CA PRO A 65 -17.02 6.26 -2.30
C PRO A 65 -17.19 4.90 -2.97
N TYR A 66 -17.78 3.98 -2.21
CA TYR A 66 -17.88 2.56 -2.49
C TYR A 66 -19.29 2.06 -2.20
N TYR A 67 -19.59 0.81 -2.57
CA TYR A 67 -20.85 0.15 -2.29
C TYR A 67 -20.91 -0.38 -0.85
N THR A 68 -21.97 0.00 -0.14
CA THR A 68 -22.20 -0.26 1.30
C THR A 68 -23.14 -1.43 1.56
N ASP A 69 -23.73 -2.02 0.51
CA ASP A 69 -24.58 -3.20 0.59
C ASP A 69 -23.87 -4.35 1.32
N LEU A 70 -24.47 -4.83 2.41
CA LEU A 70 -23.97 -5.99 3.15
C LEU A 70 -24.48 -7.31 2.54
N PRO A 71 -23.71 -8.40 2.63
CA PRO A 71 -24.15 -9.71 2.14
C PRO A 71 -25.39 -10.22 2.89
N PRO A 72 -26.32 -10.90 2.21
CA PRO A 72 -27.62 -11.25 2.76
C PRO A 72 -27.53 -12.24 3.93
N LEU A 73 -28.15 -11.85 5.06
CA LEU A 73 -28.16 -12.64 6.29
C LEU A 73 -28.98 -13.93 6.13
N LYS A 74 -28.38 -15.08 6.48
CA LYS A 74 -29.08 -16.38 6.56
C LYS A 74 -29.98 -16.42 7.80
N SER A 75 -31.15 -15.79 7.70
CA SER A 75 -32.21 -15.87 8.71
C SER A 75 -32.79 -17.30 8.79
N PRO A 76 -32.78 -17.95 9.96
CA PRO A 76 -33.50 -19.21 10.14
C PRO A 76 -35.01 -18.94 10.11
N ASN A 77 -35.71 -19.59 9.17
CA ASN A 77 -37.16 -19.55 8.94
C ASN A 77 -37.73 -18.22 8.35
N PRO A 78 -38.43 -18.25 7.19
CA PRO A 78 -39.15 -17.10 6.68
C PRO A 78 -40.46 -16.87 7.46
N SER A 79 -40.79 -15.60 7.73
CA SER A 79 -42.11 -15.25 8.27
C SER A 79 -43.16 -15.26 7.15
N PRO A 80 -44.30 -15.97 7.31
CA PRO A 80 -45.30 -16.06 6.25
C PRO A 80 -46.16 -14.79 6.17
N SER A 81 -46.03 -14.02 5.08
CA SER A 81 -46.97 -12.96 4.74
C SER A 81 -47.05 -12.70 3.23
N SER A 82 -48.26 -12.90 2.69
CA SER A 82 -48.78 -12.32 1.45
C SER A 82 -48.24 -12.79 0.08
N SER A 83 -48.92 -13.85 -0.41
CA SER A 83 -49.24 -14.11 -1.83
C SER A 83 -48.17 -14.70 -2.78
N PRO A 84 -48.46 -15.81 -3.48
CA PRO A 84 -47.54 -16.43 -4.42
C PRO A 84 -47.71 -15.92 -5.87
N THR A 85 -46.69 -15.26 -6.42
CA THR A 85 -46.53 -15.10 -7.87
C THR A 85 -45.70 -16.26 -8.42
N THR A 86 -46.15 -16.91 -9.49
CA THR A 86 -45.47 -18.08 -10.07
C THR A 86 -44.23 -17.67 -10.86
N GLY A 87 -43.11 -17.51 -10.15
CA GLY A 87 -41.76 -17.37 -10.70
C GLY A 87 -40.76 -17.97 -9.72
N THR A 88 -39.67 -18.56 -10.23
CA THR A 88 -38.67 -19.23 -9.40
C THR A 88 -38.07 -18.24 -8.39
N SER A 89 -38.33 -18.45 -7.10
CA SER A 89 -37.75 -17.67 -6.02
C SER A 89 -36.28 -18.05 -5.83
N VAL A 90 -35.41 -17.52 -6.69
CA VAL A 90 -33.95 -17.59 -6.50
C VAL A 90 -33.66 -16.96 -5.14
N SER A 91 -32.93 -17.66 -4.28
CA SER A 91 -32.59 -17.09 -2.97
C SER A 91 -31.75 -15.83 -3.20
N VAL A 92 -32.06 -14.73 -2.50
CA VAL A 92 -31.22 -13.51 -2.57
C VAL A 92 -29.78 -13.85 -2.17
N GLY A 93 -29.61 -14.71 -1.15
CA GLY A 93 -28.33 -15.30 -0.74
C GLY A 93 -27.79 -16.45 -1.60
N GLU A 94 -28.36 -16.69 -2.78
CA GLU A 94 -27.70 -17.43 -3.87
C GLU A 94 -27.24 -16.45 -4.96
N ALA A 95 -28.12 -15.54 -5.39
CA ALA A 95 -27.78 -14.53 -6.41
C ALA A 95 -26.57 -13.66 -5.99
N GLU A 96 -26.54 -13.18 -4.74
CA GLU A 96 -25.40 -12.43 -4.19
C GLU A 96 -24.13 -13.28 -4.01
N ALA A 97 -24.25 -14.61 -4.02
CA ALA A 97 -23.11 -15.53 -3.99
C ALA A 97 -22.55 -15.87 -5.40
N GLY A 98 -23.18 -15.35 -6.46
CA GLY A 98 -22.69 -15.47 -7.83
C GLY A 98 -21.59 -14.45 -8.14
N ILE A 99 -20.41 -14.92 -8.57
CA ILE A 99 -19.33 -14.06 -9.09
C ILE A 99 -19.21 -14.32 -10.60
N PRO A 100 -19.17 -13.27 -11.45
CA PRO A 100 -19.03 -13.42 -12.90
C PRO A 100 -17.77 -14.20 -13.30
N ALA A 101 -17.89 -15.09 -14.29
CA ALA A 101 -16.85 -16.07 -14.66
C ALA A 101 -15.45 -15.47 -14.89
N THR A 102 -15.33 -14.48 -15.77
CA THR A 102 -14.04 -13.86 -16.11
C THR A 102 -13.47 -13.08 -14.91
N VAL A 103 -14.33 -12.50 -14.08
CA VAL A 103 -13.95 -11.78 -12.84
C VAL A 103 -13.46 -12.76 -11.75
N LEU A 104 -14.13 -13.91 -11.60
CA LEU A 104 -13.79 -14.96 -10.65
C LEU A 104 -12.46 -15.65 -11.00
N ASP A 105 -12.20 -15.89 -12.28
CA ASP A 105 -10.93 -16.39 -12.78
C ASP A 105 -9.78 -15.39 -12.56
N ALA A 106 -10.04 -14.09 -12.76
CA ALA A 106 -9.06 -13.04 -12.49
C ALA A 106 -8.57 -13.03 -11.03
N TYR A 107 -9.48 -13.12 -10.05
CA TYR A 107 -9.09 -13.19 -8.64
C TYR A 107 -8.30 -14.46 -8.29
N LYS A 108 -8.66 -15.61 -8.88
CA LYS A 108 -7.94 -16.87 -8.68
C LYS A 108 -6.54 -16.85 -9.31
N LYS A 109 -6.38 -16.25 -10.49
CA LYS A 109 -5.07 -16.07 -11.15
C LYS A 109 -4.17 -15.10 -10.40
N ALA A 110 -4.70 -13.97 -9.94
CA ALA A 110 -3.97 -13.01 -9.11
C ALA A 110 -3.44 -13.67 -7.83
N GLU A 111 -4.28 -14.47 -7.16
CA GLU A 111 -3.88 -15.26 -5.99
C GLU A 111 -2.80 -16.31 -6.32
N ALA A 112 -2.89 -16.97 -7.48
CA ALA A 112 -1.89 -17.95 -7.91
C ALA A 112 -0.51 -17.32 -8.21
N GLU A 113 -0.45 -16.20 -8.93
CA GLU A 113 0.81 -15.50 -9.20
C GLU A 113 1.39 -14.87 -7.93
N LEU A 114 0.57 -14.35 -7.01
CA LEU A 114 1.04 -13.83 -5.73
C LEU A 114 1.51 -14.93 -4.77
N ARG A 115 0.88 -16.11 -4.78
CA ARG A 115 1.40 -17.30 -4.08
C ARG A 115 2.77 -17.75 -4.63
N ALA A 116 3.04 -17.53 -5.91
CA ALA A 116 4.33 -17.87 -6.54
C ALA A 116 5.41 -16.78 -6.37
N SER A 117 5.03 -15.50 -6.37
CA SER A 117 5.95 -14.35 -6.33
C SER A 117 6.15 -13.76 -4.92
N LYS A 118 5.13 -13.82 -4.06
CA LYS A 118 5.12 -13.36 -2.66
C LYS A 118 4.53 -14.45 -1.74
N PRO A 119 5.17 -15.63 -1.61
CA PRO A 119 4.62 -16.77 -0.88
C PRO A 119 4.32 -16.50 0.62
N GLY A 120 4.96 -15.51 1.24
CA GLY A 120 4.64 -15.09 2.62
C GLY A 120 3.36 -14.28 2.77
N CYS A 121 2.76 -13.79 1.68
CA CYS A 121 1.58 -12.92 1.76
C CYS A 121 0.29 -13.64 2.15
N ASN A 122 0.15 -14.92 1.80
CA ASN A 122 -1.06 -15.73 2.08
C ASN A 122 -2.40 -15.08 1.69
N LEU A 123 -2.41 -14.17 0.69
CA LEU A 123 -3.62 -13.54 0.15
C LEU A 123 -4.65 -14.61 -0.24
N PRO A 124 -5.89 -14.56 0.27
CA PRO A 124 -6.99 -15.38 -0.22
C PRO A 124 -7.72 -14.65 -1.37
N TRP A 125 -8.03 -15.33 -2.47
CA TRP A 125 -8.75 -14.73 -3.60
C TRP A 125 -10.12 -14.15 -3.21
N GLN A 126 -10.76 -14.67 -2.16
CA GLN A 126 -12.01 -14.13 -1.63
C GLN A 126 -11.88 -12.69 -1.09
N LEU A 127 -10.68 -12.23 -0.72
CA LEU A 127 -10.45 -10.84 -0.33
C LEU A 127 -10.49 -9.91 -1.55
N LEU A 128 -9.92 -10.34 -2.68
CA LEU A 128 -10.03 -9.61 -3.95
C LEU A 128 -11.49 -9.57 -4.42
N ALA A 129 -12.23 -10.68 -4.28
CA ALA A 129 -13.66 -10.72 -4.59
C ALA A 129 -14.51 -9.84 -3.67
N ALA A 130 -14.15 -9.73 -2.38
CA ALA A 130 -14.82 -8.86 -1.43
C ALA A 130 -14.61 -7.37 -1.79
N ILE A 131 -13.37 -6.99 -2.07
CA ILE A 131 -13.03 -5.63 -2.54
C ILE A 131 -13.74 -5.36 -3.87
N GLY A 132 -13.64 -6.24 -4.88
CA GLY A 132 -14.29 -6.05 -6.19
C GLY A 132 -15.82 -5.88 -6.14
N LYS A 133 -16.50 -6.54 -5.19
CA LYS A 133 -17.95 -6.31 -4.93
C LYS A 133 -18.19 -4.90 -4.38
N VAL A 134 -17.38 -4.46 -3.44
CA VAL A 134 -17.47 -3.15 -2.75
C VAL A 134 -17.05 -1.98 -3.66
N GLU A 135 -16.02 -2.14 -4.49
CA GLU A 135 -15.51 -1.09 -5.36
C GLU A 135 -16.38 -0.86 -6.61
N SER A 136 -16.75 -1.94 -7.31
CA SER A 136 -17.37 -1.83 -8.64
C SER A 136 -18.57 -2.75 -8.88
N GLY A 137 -19.02 -3.49 -7.87
CA GLY A 137 -20.07 -4.51 -8.03
C GLY A 137 -19.62 -5.66 -8.94
N GLN A 138 -18.39 -6.14 -8.75
CA GLN A 138 -17.73 -7.13 -9.62
C GLN A 138 -17.65 -6.67 -11.09
N ALA A 139 -16.96 -5.55 -11.36
CA ALA A 139 -16.86 -4.94 -12.69
C ALA A 139 -18.24 -4.67 -13.35
N ARG A 140 -19.14 -4.04 -12.57
CA ARG A 140 -20.55 -3.79 -12.92
C ARG A 140 -21.29 -5.07 -13.36
N GLY A 141 -21.25 -6.11 -12.52
CA GLY A 141 -21.91 -7.40 -12.78
C GLY A 141 -21.19 -8.28 -13.80
N GLY A 142 -19.90 -8.02 -14.05
CA GLY A 142 -19.05 -8.72 -15.01
C GLY A 142 -19.24 -8.20 -16.43
N ARG A 143 -19.42 -6.89 -16.64
CA ARG A 143 -19.56 -6.31 -17.99
C ARG A 143 -18.21 -6.13 -18.69
N VAL A 144 -17.54 -7.26 -18.89
CA VAL A 144 -16.24 -7.42 -19.55
C VAL A 144 -16.36 -8.24 -20.83
N ASP A 145 -15.38 -8.10 -21.71
CA ASP A 145 -15.16 -9.03 -22.81
C ASP A 145 -14.39 -10.30 -22.37
N ALA A 146 -14.17 -11.22 -23.31
CA ALA A 146 -13.48 -12.50 -23.05
C ALA A 146 -11.97 -12.36 -22.74
N SER A 147 -11.40 -11.15 -22.86
CA SER A 147 -10.05 -10.80 -22.40
C SER A 147 -10.06 -10.16 -21.00
N GLY A 148 -11.24 -9.91 -20.42
CA GLY A 148 -11.42 -9.26 -19.13
C GLY A 148 -11.48 -7.73 -19.17
N THR A 149 -11.46 -7.09 -20.35
CA THR A 149 -11.55 -5.62 -20.45
C THR A 149 -13.01 -5.18 -20.39
N THR A 150 -13.31 -4.19 -19.55
CA THR A 150 -14.68 -3.67 -19.37
C THR A 150 -15.19 -2.95 -20.62
N TYR A 151 -16.48 -3.13 -20.95
CA TYR A 151 -17.10 -2.53 -22.15
C TYR A 151 -17.22 -1.00 -22.10
N SER A 152 -16.89 -0.38 -20.98
CA SER A 152 -16.95 1.07 -20.74
C SER A 152 -16.14 1.36 -19.48
N PRO A 153 -15.28 2.40 -19.46
CA PRO A 153 -14.51 2.73 -18.26
C PRO A 153 -15.37 2.81 -17.00
N ILE A 154 -14.84 2.25 -15.92
CA ILE A 154 -15.41 2.39 -14.59
C ILE A 154 -14.64 3.53 -13.93
N LEU A 155 -15.34 4.64 -13.70
CA LEU A 155 -14.81 5.84 -13.07
C LEU A 155 -15.63 6.14 -11.82
N GLY A 156 -14.94 6.45 -10.71
CA GLY A 156 -15.51 7.03 -9.50
C GLY A 156 -15.90 8.50 -9.70
N PRO A 157 -16.27 9.23 -8.62
CA PRO A 157 -16.43 10.68 -8.68
C PRO A 157 -15.10 11.39 -8.95
N LYS A 158 -15.19 12.70 -9.17
CA LYS A 158 -14.04 13.60 -9.21
C LYS A 158 -13.53 13.84 -7.79
N LEU A 159 -12.22 13.81 -7.57
CA LEU A 159 -11.61 14.05 -6.26
C LEU A 159 -11.21 15.53 -6.12
N ASP A 160 -12.20 16.42 -6.15
CA ASP A 160 -12.03 17.88 -6.10
C ASP A 160 -12.22 18.49 -4.70
N GLY A 161 -12.29 17.67 -3.65
CA GLY A 161 -12.57 18.10 -2.28
C GLY A 161 -14.05 18.34 -1.95
N ASN A 162 -14.98 18.27 -2.92
CA ASN A 162 -16.41 18.50 -2.68
C ASN A 162 -17.11 17.24 -2.14
N GLY A 163 -16.79 16.85 -0.89
CA GLY A 163 -17.36 15.69 -0.20
C GLY A 163 -16.56 14.39 -0.34
N PHE A 164 -15.47 14.41 -1.12
CA PHE A 164 -14.47 13.35 -1.23
C PHE A 164 -13.07 13.94 -1.00
N ALA A 165 -12.01 13.14 -1.14
CA ALA A 165 -10.65 13.64 -1.10
C ALA A 165 -10.38 14.71 -2.17
N LEU A 166 -9.33 15.49 -1.95
CA LEU A 166 -8.78 16.46 -2.89
C LEU A 166 -7.50 15.89 -3.51
N ILE A 167 -7.57 15.41 -4.75
CA ILE A 167 -6.44 14.87 -5.51
C ILE A 167 -6.42 15.56 -6.87
N ALA A 168 -5.39 16.38 -7.09
CA ALA A 168 -5.13 17.00 -8.39
C ALA A 168 -4.72 15.95 -9.43
N ASP A 169 -4.85 16.27 -10.72
CA ASP A 169 -4.43 15.43 -11.84
C ASP A 169 -2.96 14.98 -11.71
N THR A 170 -2.73 13.68 -11.88
CA THR A 170 -1.40 13.05 -11.80
C THR A 170 -0.95 12.36 -13.10
N ASP A 171 -1.77 12.30 -14.15
CA ASP A 171 -1.47 11.58 -15.40
C ASP A 171 -1.72 12.39 -16.69
N ASN A 172 -2.13 13.66 -16.58
CA ASN A 172 -2.60 14.54 -17.64
C ASN A 172 -3.93 14.04 -18.28
N GLY A 173 -4.83 13.47 -17.46
CA GLY A 173 -6.11 12.90 -17.86
C GLY A 173 -5.99 11.64 -18.75
N ALA A 174 -4.93 10.85 -18.59
CA ALA A 174 -4.62 9.70 -19.44
C ALA A 174 -5.51 8.47 -19.21
N TYR A 175 -5.93 8.20 -17.97
CA TYR A 175 -6.79 7.07 -17.63
C TYR A 175 -8.27 7.44 -17.39
N ASP A 176 -8.58 8.68 -17.00
CA ASP A 176 -9.94 9.12 -16.67
C ASP A 176 -10.49 10.29 -17.53
N GLY A 177 -9.63 11.01 -18.24
CA GLY A 177 -9.98 12.14 -19.11
C GLY A 177 -10.12 13.50 -18.42
N ASP A 178 -9.71 13.68 -17.16
CA ASP A 178 -9.89 14.92 -16.39
C ASP A 178 -8.55 15.61 -16.03
N PRO A 179 -8.02 16.53 -16.88
CA PRO A 179 -6.69 17.14 -16.73
C PRO A 179 -6.67 18.27 -15.67
N ALA A 180 -7.28 18.01 -14.52
CA ALA A 180 -7.32 18.90 -13.37
C ALA A 180 -7.42 18.15 -12.02
N TYR A 181 -8.17 17.04 -11.96
CA TYR A 181 -8.35 16.26 -10.72
C TYR A 181 -8.58 14.78 -11.02
N ASP A 182 -7.76 13.92 -10.41
CA ASP A 182 -7.84 12.46 -10.50
C ASP A 182 -9.24 11.92 -10.13
N ARG A 183 -9.58 10.78 -10.73
CA ARG A 183 -10.73 9.94 -10.38
C ARG A 183 -10.24 8.53 -10.07
N ALA A 184 -10.95 7.80 -9.22
CA ALA A 184 -10.74 6.36 -9.10
C ALA A 184 -11.14 5.64 -10.40
N ILE A 185 -10.28 4.75 -10.92
CA ILE A 185 -10.36 4.08 -12.23
C ILE A 185 -10.42 2.55 -12.09
N GLY A 186 -11.17 1.91 -12.99
CA GLY A 186 -11.19 0.46 -13.18
C GLY A 186 -12.08 -0.31 -12.19
N PRO A 187 -12.16 -1.65 -12.33
CA PRO A 187 -13.04 -2.49 -11.51
C PRO A 187 -12.55 -2.67 -10.07
N MET A 188 -11.33 -2.20 -9.77
CA MET A 188 -10.76 -2.13 -8.41
C MET A 188 -10.49 -0.68 -7.97
N GLN A 189 -11.05 0.32 -8.67
CA GLN A 189 -11.12 1.73 -8.25
C GLN A 189 -9.77 2.35 -7.80
N PHE A 190 -8.66 2.06 -8.48
CA PHE A 190 -7.37 2.69 -8.18
C PHE A 190 -7.34 4.17 -8.55
N ILE A 191 -6.62 5.06 -7.88
CA ILE A 191 -6.30 6.40 -8.43
C ILE A 191 -5.10 6.32 -9.43
N PRO A 192 -5.03 7.16 -10.48
CA PRO A 192 -3.96 7.16 -11.49
C PRO A 192 -2.53 7.10 -10.91
N SER A 193 -2.23 7.96 -9.94
CA SER A 193 -0.95 7.96 -9.19
C SER A 193 -0.64 6.66 -8.44
N THR A 194 -1.67 5.92 -7.99
CA THR A 194 -1.48 4.55 -7.48
C THR A 194 -1.29 3.56 -8.62
N TRP A 195 -2.06 3.69 -9.71
CA TRP A 195 -1.98 2.78 -10.85
C TRP A 195 -0.60 2.77 -11.53
N GLU A 196 0.08 3.92 -11.61
CA GLU A 196 1.43 4.02 -12.21
C GLU A 196 2.40 2.96 -11.63
N TRP A 197 2.45 2.84 -10.30
CA TRP A 197 3.33 1.89 -9.61
C TRP A 197 2.66 0.56 -9.28
N ALA A 198 1.34 0.52 -9.05
CA ALA A 198 0.61 -0.69 -8.65
C ALA A 198 0.22 -1.57 -9.85
N GLY A 199 -0.06 -0.99 -11.02
CA GLY A 199 -0.56 -1.68 -12.21
C GLY A 199 0.35 -2.83 -12.66
N ARG A 200 -0.24 -3.96 -13.05
CA ARG A 200 0.45 -5.18 -13.49
C ARG A 200 -0.24 -5.73 -14.74
N ASP A 201 0.54 -6.34 -15.62
CA ASP A 201 0.03 -7.19 -16.70
C ASP A 201 -0.46 -8.51 -16.07
N GLY A 202 -1.78 -8.69 -15.99
CA GLY A 202 -2.41 -9.87 -15.38
C GLY A 202 -2.98 -10.86 -16.40
N ASN A 203 -3.26 -10.40 -17.63
CA ASN A 203 -3.75 -11.24 -18.72
C ASN A 203 -2.62 -11.84 -19.59
N GLY A 204 -1.42 -11.23 -19.58
CA GLY A 204 -0.24 -11.62 -20.35
C GLY A 204 -0.11 -10.99 -21.74
N ASP A 205 -0.88 -9.94 -22.06
CA ASP A 205 -0.92 -9.30 -23.39
C ASP A 205 0.20 -8.27 -23.64
N GLY A 206 0.90 -7.84 -22.58
CA GLY A 206 1.99 -6.87 -22.63
C GLY A 206 1.60 -5.44 -22.24
N LYS A 207 0.37 -5.20 -21.77
CA LYS A 207 -0.12 -3.90 -21.27
C LYS A 207 -0.33 -3.90 -19.75
N LYS A 208 -0.82 -2.75 -19.26
CA LYS A 208 -1.34 -2.55 -17.90
C LYS A 208 -2.63 -1.74 -18.03
N ASP A 209 -3.74 -2.38 -18.34
CA ASP A 209 -5.04 -1.72 -18.51
C ASP A 209 -5.80 -1.67 -17.18
N PRO A 210 -6.01 -0.49 -16.56
CA PRO A 210 -6.80 -0.39 -15.34
C PRO A 210 -8.25 -0.84 -15.54
N ASN A 211 -8.74 -0.86 -16.79
CA ASN A 211 -10.08 -1.32 -17.13
C ASN A 211 -10.15 -2.83 -17.45
N ASN A 212 -9.05 -3.58 -17.28
CA ASN A 212 -9.00 -5.04 -17.36
C ASN A 212 -9.04 -5.69 -15.97
N VAL A 213 -9.92 -6.69 -15.77
CA VAL A 213 -10.10 -7.32 -14.45
C VAL A 213 -8.90 -8.16 -14.00
N TYR A 214 -8.12 -8.74 -14.91
CA TYR A 214 -6.93 -9.52 -14.57
C TYR A 214 -5.82 -8.60 -14.04
N ASP A 215 -5.54 -7.52 -14.77
CA ASP A 215 -4.56 -6.49 -14.44
C ASP A 215 -4.91 -5.82 -13.11
N ALA A 216 -6.17 -5.39 -12.96
CA ALA A 216 -6.67 -4.74 -11.76
C ALA A 216 -6.68 -5.68 -10.54
N ALA A 217 -7.06 -6.96 -10.71
CA ALA A 217 -7.00 -7.96 -9.62
C ALA A 217 -5.56 -8.23 -9.16
N LEU A 218 -4.61 -8.35 -10.09
CA LEU A 218 -3.20 -8.60 -9.77
C LEU A 218 -2.55 -7.36 -9.12
N ALA A 219 -2.88 -6.15 -9.59
CA ALA A 219 -2.48 -4.90 -8.96
C ALA A 219 -3.04 -4.75 -7.55
N ALA A 220 -4.33 -5.04 -7.33
CA ALA A 220 -4.96 -5.03 -6.01
C ALA A 220 -4.31 -6.02 -5.04
N GLY A 221 -4.05 -7.25 -5.51
CA GLY A 221 -3.32 -8.24 -4.71
C GLY A 221 -1.89 -7.79 -4.37
N HIS A 222 -1.16 -7.18 -5.32
CA HIS A 222 0.16 -6.60 -5.05
C HIS A 222 0.10 -5.50 -3.97
N TYR A 223 -0.89 -4.60 -4.06
CA TYR A 223 -1.11 -3.48 -3.14
C TYR A 223 -1.41 -3.95 -1.70
N LEU A 224 -2.19 -5.02 -1.56
CA LEU A 224 -2.50 -5.65 -0.26
C LEU A 224 -1.26 -6.37 0.31
N CYS A 225 -0.50 -7.07 -0.55
CA CYS A 225 0.76 -7.75 -0.21
C CYS A 225 1.97 -6.80 -0.07
N ARG A 226 1.79 -5.55 0.37
CA ARG A 226 2.89 -4.62 0.65
C ARG A 226 3.43 -4.76 2.06
N PHE A 227 4.60 -4.18 2.32
CA PHE A 227 5.24 -4.16 3.65
C PHE A 227 5.45 -5.57 4.25
N ASP A 228 5.73 -6.55 3.38
CA ASP A 228 5.95 -7.97 3.70
C ASP A 228 4.86 -8.60 4.62
N ARG A 229 3.61 -8.12 4.48
CA ARG A 229 2.46 -8.52 5.30
C ARG A 229 1.97 -9.94 5.02
N ASP A 230 1.66 -10.68 6.07
CA ASP A 230 0.95 -11.96 6.03
C ASP A 230 -0.56 -11.74 6.24
N LEU A 231 -1.34 -11.85 5.16
CA LEU A 231 -2.78 -11.62 5.16
C LEU A 231 -3.60 -12.80 5.74
N SER A 232 -2.94 -13.87 6.19
CA SER A 232 -3.58 -14.85 7.10
C SER A 232 -3.70 -14.29 8.53
N VAL A 233 -2.89 -13.28 8.89
CA VAL A 233 -2.92 -12.62 10.20
C VAL A 233 -3.93 -11.47 10.18
N GLN A 234 -5.00 -11.60 10.96
CA GLN A 234 -6.14 -10.67 10.93
C GLN A 234 -5.77 -9.18 11.10
N SER A 235 -4.81 -8.85 11.97
CA SER A 235 -4.37 -7.46 12.15
C SER A 235 -3.67 -6.87 10.92
N GLN A 236 -2.86 -7.69 10.23
CA GLN A 236 -2.17 -7.30 9.00
C GLN A 236 -3.13 -7.21 7.82
N MET A 237 -4.11 -8.10 7.75
CA MET A 237 -5.21 -8.04 6.77
C MET A 237 -6.09 -6.81 6.99
N ASN A 238 -6.50 -6.51 8.23
CA ASN A 238 -7.25 -5.30 8.56
C ASN A 238 -6.46 -4.03 8.15
N ALA A 239 -5.17 -3.99 8.48
CA ALA A 239 -4.30 -2.89 8.05
C ALA A 239 -4.14 -2.82 6.53
N ALA A 240 -4.15 -3.95 5.79
CA ALA A 240 -4.07 -3.94 4.34
C ALA A 240 -5.34 -3.37 3.68
N ILE A 241 -6.51 -3.69 4.25
CA ILE A 241 -7.81 -3.15 3.82
C ILE A 241 -7.92 -1.65 4.15
N LEU A 242 -7.51 -1.23 5.35
CA LEU A 242 -7.47 0.20 5.73
C LEU A 242 -6.46 1.02 4.91
N ASN A 243 -5.34 0.41 4.50
CA ASN A 243 -4.43 1.03 3.53
C ASN A 243 -5.06 1.14 2.12
N TYR A 244 -6.12 0.39 1.78
CA TYR A 244 -6.80 0.44 0.48
C TYR A 244 -7.85 1.56 0.42
N ASN A 245 -8.60 1.72 1.50
CA ASN A 245 -9.52 2.83 1.78
C ASN A 245 -9.57 3.02 3.31
N ASN A 246 -9.25 4.21 3.81
CA ASN A 246 -8.99 4.47 5.23
C ASN A 246 -10.29 4.67 6.05
N SER A 247 -11.25 3.76 5.85
CA SER A 247 -12.56 3.79 6.52
C SER A 247 -12.83 2.50 7.30
N THR A 248 -13.18 2.63 8.58
CA THR A 248 -13.61 1.47 9.38
C THR A 248 -14.94 0.88 8.86
N ALA A 249 -15.79 1.69 8.22
CA ALA A 249 -17.01 1.20 7.57
C ALA A 249 -16.68 0.36 6.32
N TYR A 250 -15.71 0.79 5.51
CA TYR A 250 -15.18 0.02 4.38
C TYR A 250 -14.59 -1.32 4.86
N LEU A 251 -13.72 -1.29 5.88
CA LEU A 251 -13.15 -2.48 6.50
C LEU A 251 -14.23 -3.48 6.92
N ASN A 252 -15.26 -3.03 7.64
CA ASN A 252 -16.35 -3.90 8.09
C ASN A 252 -17.19 -4.47 6.92
N THR A 253 -17.37 -3.69 5.85
CA THR A 253 -18.10 -4.12 4.64
C THR A 253 -17.31 -5.17 3.87
N VAL A 254 -16.01 -4.95 3.63
CA VAL A 254 -15.10 -5.90 2.97
C VAL A 254 -14.95 -7.19 3.79
N LEU A 255 -14.78 -7.10 5.12
CA LEU A 255 -14.72 -8.28 5.98
C LEU A 255 -16.03 -9.10 5.96
N SER A 256 -17.19 -8.42 5.87
CA SER A 256 -18.48 -9.09 5.74
C SER A 256 -18.58 -9.89 4.43
N TRP A 257 -18.19 -9.29 3.30
CA TRP A 257 -18.15 -9.98 2.00
C TRP A 257 -17.11 -11.09 1.93
N LEU A 258 -15.93 -10.90 2.54
CA LEU A 258 -14.88 -11.92 2.66
C LEU A 258 -15.43 -13.17 3.38
N GLU A 259 -16.07 -12.97 4.53
CA GLU A 259 -16.67 -14.06 5.30
C GLU A 259 -17.93 -14.64 4.66
N TYR A 260 -18.56 -13.95 3.72
CA TYR A 260 -19.64 -14.50 2.90
C TYR A 260 -19.09 -15.42 1.82
N TYR A 261 -18.13 -14.96 1.00
CA TYR A 261 -17.50 -15.77 -0.04
C TYR A 261 -16.70 -16.97 0.51
N ARG A 262 -16.11 -16.85 1.72
CA ARG A 262 -15.49 -17.98 2.45
C ARG A 262 -16.47 -19.11 2.78
N LYS A 263 -17.78 -18.84 2.89
CA LYS A 263 -18.83 -19.84 3.19
C LYS A 263 -19.39 -20.53 1.94
N GLY A 264 -18.97 -20.12 0.75
CA GLY A 264 -19.39 -20.68 -0.53
C GLY A 264 -19.87 -19.61 -1.51
N THR A 265 -19.53 -19.81 -2.78
CA THR A 265 -19.86 -18.92 -3.91
C THR A 265 -19.80 -19.77 -5.19
N HIS A 266 -20.52 -19.34 -6.22
CA HIS A 266 -20.56 -20.03 -7.51
C HIS A 266 -20.29 -19.07 -8.67
N GLU A 267 -19.98 -19.65 -9.82
CA GLU A 267 -19.74 -18.92 -11.06
C GLU A 267 -21.07 -18.58 -11.75
N VAL A 268 -21.21 -17.34 -12.21
CA VAL A 268 -22.34 -16.90 -13.05
C VAL A 268 -21.82 -16.34 -14.39
N PRO A 269 -22.63 -16.35 -15.47
CA PRO A 269 -22.23 -15.76 -16.74
C PRO A 269 -21.86 -14.28 -16.61
N ASP A 270 -20.85 -13.85 -17.38
CA ASP A 270 -20.44 -12.45 -17.42
C ASP A 270 -21.62 -11.54 -17.87
N GLY A 271 -21.77 -10.40 -17.20
CA GLY A 271 -22.89 -9.48 -17.36
C GLY A 271 -24.15 -9.84 -16.56
N THR A 272 -24.15 -10.93 -15.78
CA THR A 272 -25.32 -11.38 -14.98
C THR A 272 -25.13 -11.29 -13.46
N GLY A 273 -23.95 -10.84 -12.98
CA GLY A 273 -23.70 -10.65 -11.54
C GLY A 273 -24.53 -9.51 -10.95
N THR A 274 -24.92 -9.64 -9.68
CA THR A 274 -25.80 -8.66 -9.03
C THR A 274 -25.08 -7.35 -8.69
N LEU A 275 -25.69 -6.23 -9.09
CA LEU A 275 -25.22 -4.89 -8.78
C LEU A 275 -25.65 -4.49 -7.36
N PRO A 276 -24.73 -4.01 -6.50
CA PRO A 276 -25.10 -3.34 -5.27
C PRO A 276 -25.82 -2.02 -5.57
N SER A 277 -26.64 -1.53 -4.63
CA SER A 277 -27.56 -0.40 -4.83
C SER A 277 -27.27 0.82 -3.94
N HIS A 278 -26.44 0.71 -2.90
CA HIS A 278 -26.21 1.75 -1.91
C HIS A 278 -24.74 2.20 -1.93
N SER A 279 -24.48 3.48 -2.21
CA SER A 279 -23.12 4.05 -2.19
C SER A 279 -22.91 5.02 -1.03
N SER A 280 -21.74 4.97 -0.40
CA SER A 280 -21.35 5.86 0.72
C SER A 280 -21.30 7.35 0.37
N GLY A 281 -21.37 7.72 -0.92
CA GLY A 281 -21.50 9.12 -1.35
C GLY A 281 -22.92 9.71 -1.26
N ASN A 282 -23.96 8.90 -1.06
CA ASN A 282 -25.36 9.34 -1.22
C ASN A 282 -26.06 9.83 0.06
N ASP A 283 -25.47 9.69 1.25
CA ASP A 283 -26.14 10.01 2.53
C ASP A 283 -26.27 11.52 2.81
N SER A 284 -25.79 12.39 1.92
CA SER A 284 -25.90 13.86 2.02
C SER A 284 -27.29 14.40 1.63
N GLY A 285 -28.33 13.92 2.34
CA GLY A 285 -29.59 14.65 2.55
C GLY A 285 -30.59 14.75 1.39
N ALA A 286 -31.55 13.82 1.31
CA ALA A 286 -32.75 13.95 0.48
C ALA A 286 -34.04 13.69 1.29
N ASN A 287 -34.91 14.70 1.37
CA ASN A 287 -36.23 14.63 2.00
C ASN A 287 -37.24 13.91 1.07
N PRO A 288 -38.04 12.94 1.53
CA PRO A 288 -38.91 12.16 0.63
C PRO A 288 -40.04 13.01 0.04
N SER A 289 -40.15 12.97 -1.30
CA SER A 289 -41.25 13.55 -2.07
C SER A 289 -41.70 12.55 -3.15
N PRO A 290 -43.00 12.35 -3.42
CA PRO A 290 -43.50 11.14 -4.07
C PRO A 290 -43.31 11.12 -5.60
N SER A 291 -43.18 9.90 -6.13
CA SER A 291 -43.00 9.63 -7.56
C SER A 291 -44.22 10.01 -8.41
N THR A 292 -43.99 10.67 -9.55
CA THR A 292 -44.98 10.82 -10.63
C THR A 292 -44.75 9.77 -11.74
N PRO A 293 -45.80 9.15 -12.32
CA PRO A 293 -45.62 8.05 -13.28
C PRO A 293 -45.00 8.47 -14.63
N ALA A 294 -44.27 7.54 -15.26
CA ALA A 294 -43.72 7.73 -16.60
C ALA A 294 -44.84 7.74 -17.67
N THR A 295 -44.81 8.73 -18.56
CA THR A 295 -45.72 8.80 -19.72
C THR A 295 -45.04 8.12 -20.92
N SER A 296 -45.63 7.03 -21.40
CA SER A 296 -45.12 6.29 -22.57
C SER A 296 -45.65 6.89 -23.87
N THR A 297 -44.74 7.13 -24.83
CA THR A 297 -45.08 7.55 -26.20
C THR A 297 -44.69 6.44 -27.17
N PRO A 298 -45.60 5.96 -28.04
CA PRO A 298 -45.33 4.81 -28.91
C PRO A 298 -44.63 5.21 -30.22
N SER A 299 -43.60 4.47 -30.60
CA SER A 299 -42.90 4.60 -31.89
C SER A 299 -43.15 3.40 -32.80
N ALA A 300 -43.61 3.65 -34.02
CA ALA A 300 -43.76 2.67 -35.10
C ALA A 300 -43.90 3.38 -36.46
N PRO A 301 -43.66 2.71 -37.61
CA PRO A 301 -42.75 1.59 -37.86
C PRO A 301 -41.66 1.97 -38.91
N SER A 302 -40.71 1.08 -39.15
CA SER A 302 -39.60 1.32 -40.10
C SER A 302 -39.92 0.90 -41.56
N THR A 303 -39.32 1.60 -42.53
CA THR A 303 -39.27 1.21 -43.95
C THR A 303 -37.81 1.24 -44.45
N PRO A 304 -37.36 0.28 -45.29
CA PRO A 304 -35.94 0.06 -45.55
C PRO A 304 -35.39 0.83 -46.77
N SER A 305 -34.11 1.21 -46.70
CA SER A 305 -33.32 1.74 -47.82
C SER A 305 -32.32 0.68 -48.32
N THR A 306 -32.17 0.56 -49.63
CA THR A 306 -31.34 -0.46 -50.31
C THR A 306 -29.84 -0.13 -50.36
N PRO A 307 -28.94 -1.08 -50.05
CA PRO A 307 -27.53 -1.02 -50.44
C PRO A 307 -27.28 -1.68 -51.81
N SER A 308 -26.25 -1.21 -52.53
CA SER A 308 -25.89 -1.70 -53.87
C SER A 308 -25.05 -2.99 -53.87
N ALA A 309 -25.03 -3.68 -55.02
CA ALA A 309 -24.49 -5.02 -55.19
C ALA A 309 -22.94 -5.15 -55.13
N PRO A 310 -22.43 -6.33 -54.70
CA PRO A 310 -21.13 -6.87 -55.11
C PRO A 310 -21.25 -7.75 -56.38
N SER A 311 -20.10 -8.12 -56.96
CA SER A 311 -19.98 -8.70 -58.32
C SER A 311 -20.14 -10.23 -58.41
N THR A 312 -20.39 -10.71 -59.64
CA THR A 312 -20.75 -12.09 -59.96
C THR A 312 -19.57 -13.05 -60.08
N SER A 313 -19.74 -14.29 -59.59
CA SER A 313 -19.11 -15.49 -60.17
C SER A 313 -20.09 -16.67 -60.18
N LYS A 314 -19.85 -17.67 -61.02
CA LYS A 314 -20.89 -18.58 -61.57
C LYS A 314 -20.79 -20.02 -61.05
N PRO A 315 -21.86 -20.63 -60.50
CA PRO A 315 -21.88 -22.05 -60.13
C PRO A 315 -21.87 -23.00 -61.34
N GLY A 316 -21.22 -24.17 -61.18
CA GLY A 316 -21.29 -25.31 -62.10
C GLY A 316 -22.17 -26.45 -61.55
N THR A 317 -22.85 -27.17 -62.42
CA THR A 317 -23.82 -28.23 -62.07
C THR A 317 -23.17 -29.57 -61.68
N PRO A 318 -23.70 -30.31 -60.69
CA PRO A 318 -23.25 -31.67 -60.37
C PRO A 318 -23.94 -32.76 -61.22
N LYS A 319 -23.28 -33.91 -61.39
CA LYS A 319 -23.92 -35.19 -61.78
C LYS A 319 -23.21 -36.38 -61.09
N PRO A 320 -23.93 -37.39 -60.56
CA PRO A 320 -23.34 -38.46 -59.73
C PRO A 320 -23.08 -39.79 -60.47
N GLY A 321 -22.29 -40.69 -59.86
CA GLY A 321 -22.29 -42.12 -60.18
C GLY A 321 -21.05 -42.92 -59.71
N GLY A 322 -21.26 -43.97 -58.90
CA GLY A 322 -20.25 -44.97 -58.50
C GLY A 322 -19.28 -44.52 -57.37
N GLY A 323 -18.91 -45.33 -56.36
CA GLY A 323 -19.37 -46.66 -55.97
C GLY A 323 -18.34 -47.78 -56.21
N GLY A 324 -17.61 -48.21 -55.17
CA GLY A 324 -16.72 -49.39 -55.26
C GLY A 324 -15.69 -49.57 -54.14
N SER A 325 -16.00 -50.47 -53.20
CA SER A 325 -15.07 -51.34 -52.43
C SER A 325 -14.03 -50.77 -51.43
N THR A 326 -13.76 -51.59 -50.41
CA THR A 326 -12.86 -51.38 -49.28
C THR A 326 -11.55 -52.17 -49.39
N SER A 327 -10.44 -51.63 -48.88
CA SER A 327 -9.24 -52.41 -48.49
C SER A 327 -8.42 -51.62 -47.45
N PRO A 328 -7.78 -52.25 -46.43
CA PRO A 328 -7.19 -51.54 -45.30
C PRO A 328 -5.74 -51.06 -45.53
N SER A 329 -5.34 -49.99 -44.84
CA SER A 329 -3.96 -49.50 -44.81
C SER A 329 -3.07 -50.31 -43.85
N PRO A 330 -1.76 -50.50 -44.17
CA PRO A 330 -0.79 -51.13 -43.27
C PRO A 330 -0.39 -50.20 -42.09
N PRO A 331 0.20 -50.74 -41.01
CA PRO A 331 0.32 -50.04 -39.73
C PRO A 331 1.50 -49.04 -39.63
N SER A 332 1.27 -48.09 -38.72
CA SER A 332 2.18 -47.15 -38.05
C SER A 332 3.69 -47.28 -38.26
N SER A 333 4.31 -46.18 -38.70
CA SER A 333 5.74 -45.91 -38.47
C SER A 333 6.06 -45.83 -36.96
N PRO A 334 7.29 -46.16 -36.53
CA PRO A 334 7.68 -46.03 -35.12
C PRO A 334 7.71 -44.57 -34.65
N PRO A 335 7.53 -44.30 -33.33
CA PRO A 335 7.49 -42.94 -32.81
C PRO A 335 8.82 -42.22 -33.04
N SER A 336 8.75 -41.00 -33.57
CA SER A 336 9.90 -40.12 -33.72
C SER A 336 10.49 -39.79 -32.35
N SER A 337 11.82 -39.86 -32.24
CA SER A 337 12.55 -39.42 -31.03
C SER A 337 12.19 -37.96 -30.71
N PRO A 338 11.94 -37.59 -29.44
CA PRO A 338 11.50 -36.25 -29.09
C PRO A 338 12.54 -35.21 -29.51
N THR A 339 12.14 -34.29 -30.39
CA THR A 339 12.97 -33.14 -30.75
C THR A 339 13.23 -32.31 -29.49
N PRO A 340 14.49 -31.95 -29.18
CA PRO A 340 14.80 -31.16 -27.99
C PRO A 340 14.08 -29.80 -28.06
N THR A 341 13.29 -29.49 -27.05
CA THR A 341 12.59 -28.20 -26.94
C THR A 341 13.61 -27.05 -26.99
N PRO A 342 13.39 -26.00 -27.80
CA PRO A 342 14.26 -24.83 -27.81
C PRO A 342 14.41 -24.22 -26.41
N PRO A 343 15.61 -23.73 -26.02
CA PRO A 343 15.82 -23.09 -24.73
C PRO A 343 14.94 -21.85 -24.60
N THR A 344 14.30 -21.69 -23.44
CA THR A 344 13.54 -20.48 -23.09
C THR A 344 14.45 -19.24 -23.04
N PRO A 345 13.93 -18.00 -23.15
CA PRO A 345 14.75 -16.79 -23.06
C PRO A 345 15.61 -16.75 -21.80
N THR A 346 15.05 -17.07 -20.63
CA THR A 346 15.78 -17.23 -19.36
C THR A 346 16.94 -18.24 -19.45
N GLN A 347 16.78 -19.33 -20.22
CA GLN A 347 17.85 -20.32 -20.47
C GLN A 347 18.92 -19.83 -21.47
N THR A 348 18.73 -18.70 -22.16
CA THR A 348 19.75 -18.09 -23.05
C THR A 348 20.58 -16.97 -22.40
N VAL A 349 20.14 -16.40 -21.27
CA VAL A 349 20.89 -15.36 -20.52
C VAL A 349 22.16 -15.95 -19.90
N ASP A 350 23.29 -15.31 -20.13
CA ASP A 350 24.61 -15.67 -19.59
C ASP A 350 24.96 -14.78 -18.39
N HIS A 351 24.67 -13.48 -18.46
CA HIS A 351 24.88 -12.50 -17.38
C HIS A 351 23.88 -11.33 -17.44
N LEU A 352 23.90 -10.48 -16.41
CA LEU A 352 23.30 -9.15 -16.41
C LEU A 352 24.43 -8.11 -16.52
N GLU A 353 24.25 -7.14 -17.41
CA GLU A 353 25.15 -6.00 -17.64
C GLU A 353 24.45 -4.71 -17.21
N ASP A 354 25.18 -3.65 -16.84
CA ASP A 354 24.55 -2.37 -16.51
C ASP A 354 23.97 -1.67 -17.76
N ALA A 355 22.84 -0.99 -17.58
CA ALA A 355 22.21 -0.19 -18.63
C ALA A 355 22.42 1.32 -18.44
N ASN A 356 23.55 1.72 -17.86
CA ASN A 356 23.93 3.09 -17.48
C ASN A 356 23.13 3.61 -16.28
N THR A 357 23.12 2.85 -15.18
CA THR A 357 22.50 3.27 -13.92
C THR A 357 23.24 4.49 -13.35
N GLY A 358 22.52 5.60 -13.15
CA GLY A 358 23.06 6.81 -12.53
C GLY A 358 23.38 6.62 -11.04
N LYS A 359 24.07 7.61 -10.43
CA LYS A 359 24.39 7.55 -8.99
C LYS A 359 23.10 7.47 -8.17
N LEU A 360 22.91 6.38 -7.44
CA LEU A 360 21.78 6.19 -6.53
C LEU A 360 22.05 6.96 -5.23
N THR A 361 21.63 8.21 -5.17
CA THR A 361 21.68 9.02 -3.95
C THR A 361 20.36 9.76 -3.77
N ALA A 362 19.91 9.88 -2.52
CA ALA A 362 18.74 10.66 -2.13
C ALA A 362 18.98 11.28 -0.76
N THR A 363 18.26 12.36 -0.45
CA THR A 363 18.14 12.83 0.94
C THR A 363 17.07 12.01 1.67
N ALA A 364 17.22 11.84 2.98
CA ALA A 364 16.22 11.22 3.86
C ALA A 364 14.80 11.75 3.59
N GLY A 365 13.85 10.83 3.42
CA GLY A 365 12.46 11.09 3.04
C GLY A 365 12.27 11.73 1.66
N GLY A 366 13.21 11.53 0.72
CA GLY A 366 13.15 12.04 -0.65
C GLY A 366 13.25 10.95 -1.73
N ALA A 367 13.04 11.33 -2.99
CA ALA A 367 13.22 10.43 -4.14
C ALA A 367 14.70 10.30 -4.54
N PHE A 368 15.05 9.20 -5.22
CA PHE A 368 16.35 9.04 -5.88
C PHE A 368 16.30 9.58 -7.31
N ASP A 369 17.30 10.38 -7.70
CA ASP A 369 17.42 10.99 -9.03
C ASP A 369 17.56 9.97 -10.19
N ALA A 370 17.97 8.73 -9.88
CA ALA A 370 18.26 7.68 -10.85
C ALA A 370 17.50 6.38 -10.55
N LYS A 371 17.04 5.71 -11.61
CA LYS A 371 16.43 4.36 -11.56
C LYS A 371 17.47 3.30 -11.93
N VAL A 372 17.45 2.16 -11.24
CA VAL A 372 18.34 1.02 -11.55
C VAL A 372 17.93 0.38 -12.86
N ALA A 373 18.87 0.12 -13.77
CA ALA A 373 18.58 -0.51 -15.04
C ALA A 373 19.66 -1.53 -15.45
N VAL A 374 19.24 -2.72 -15.86
CA VAL A 374 20.12 -3.79 -16.35
C VAL A 374 19.74 -4.20 -17.77
N ARG A 375 20.71 -4.73 -18.51
CA ARG A 375 20.50 -5.45 -19.77
C ARG A 375 20.81 -6.94 -19.55
N ALA A 376 19.85 -7.81 -19.85
CA ALA A 376 20.10 -9.25 -19.85
C ALA A 376 20.79 -9.65 -21.16
N GLU A 377 21.97 -10.26 -21.07
CA GLU A 377 22.76 -10.65 -22.24
C GLU A 377 23.01 -12.14 -22.30
N SER A 378 22.99 -12.67 -23.52
CA SER A 378 23.44 -14.04 -23.83
C SER A 378 24.94 -14.09 -24.04
N LYS A 379 25.53 -15.29 -24.07
CA LYS A 379 26.98 -15.55 -24.23
C LYS A 379 27.61 -15.00 -25.54
N ALA A 380 26.80 -14.51 -26.46
CA ALA A 380 27.24 -13.82 -27.68
C ALA A 380 27.07 -12.28 -27.59
N ASN A 381 26.96 -11.76 -26.37
CA ASN A 381 26.68 -10.36 -26.02
C ASN A 381 25.49 -9.78 -26.79
N LYS A 382 24.42 -10.59 -26.90
CA LYS A 382 23.13 -10.19 -27.48
C LYS A 382 22.09 -10.09 -26.39
N ALA A 383 21.39 -8.96 -26.39
CA ALA A 383 20.22 -8.67 -25.58
C ALA A 383 19.18 -9.80 -25.61
N VAL A 384 18.61 -10.12 -24.44
CA VAL A 384 17.58 -11.15 -24.27
C VAL A 384 16.30 -10.54 -23.72
N ALA A 385 15.29 -10.44 -24.58
CA ALA A 385 13.95 -9.97 -24.24
C ALA A 385 13.12 -11.02 -23.48
N LYS A 386 12.05 -10.60 -22.81
CA LYS A 386 11.09 -11.45 -22.07
C LYS A 386 11.70 -12.26 -20.91
N VAL A 387 12.77 -11.74 -20.30
CA VAL A 387 13.40 -12.30 -19.09
C VAL A 387 12.84 -11.57 -17.87
N ARG A 388 12.38 -12.28 -16.85
CA ARG A 388 12.06 -11.66 -15.55
C ARG A 388 13.34 -11.37 -14.77
N VAL A 389 13.62 -10.10 -14.51
CA VAL A 389 14.66 -9.62 -13.60
C VAL A 389 13.99 -9.18 -12.30
N ARG A 390 14.50 -9.66 -11.17
CA ARG A 390 14.12 -9.24 -9.83
C ARG A 390 15.20 -8.36 -9.22
N PHE A 391 14.84 -7.13 -8.91
CA PHE A 391 15.59 -6.19 -8.09
C PHE A 391 15.22 -6.38 -6.61
N THR A 392 16.17 -6.25 -5.71
CA THR A 392 15.97 -6.44 -4.26
C THR A 392 16.86 -5.46 -3.50
N ILE A 393 16.26 -4.71 -2.58
CA ILE A 393 16.94 -3.82 -1.63
C ILE A 393 17.55 -4.68 -0.51
N ILE A 394 18.83 -4.46 -0.21
CA ILE A 394 19.63 -5.25 0.74
C ILE A 394 20.46 -4.28 1.59
N GLY A 395 20.18 -4.23 2.89
CA GLY A 395 20.88 -3.39 3.86
C GLY A 395 20.00 -3.12 5.08
N ASP A 396 20.51 -2.36 6.05
CA ASP A 396 19.67 -1.78 7.10
C ASP A 396 19.15 -0.41 6.63
N THR A 397 18.03 -0.42 5.91
CA THR A 397 17.40 0.77 5.36
C THR A 397 15.88 0.64 5.37
N ASP A 398 15.19 1.77 5.46
CA ASP A 398 13.74 1.91 5.26
C ASP A 398 13.39 2.40 3.83
N ALA A 399 14.38 2.50 2.94
CA ALA A 399 14.16 2.79 1.52
C ALA A 399 13.38 1.68 0.81
N THR A 400 12.54 2.06 -0.15
CA THR A 400 11.67 1.15 -0.92
C THR A 400 11.67 1.48 -2.41
N PHE A 401 11.20 0.54 -3.23
CA PHE A 401 10.76 0.88 -4.59
C PHE A 401 9.41 1.63 -4.53
N SER A 402 9.16 2.51 -5.50
CA SER A 402 7.89 3.20 -5.67
C SER A 402 6.74 2.20 -5.63
N GLY A 403 5.90 2.32 -4.61
CA GLY A 403 4.93 1.30 -4.20
C GLY A 403 5.19 0.65 -2.84
N GLY A 404 6.28 0.96 -2.13
CA GLY A 404 6.52 0.48 -0.76
C GLY A 404 6.93 -1.00 -0.68
N GLU A 405 7.55 -1.53 -1.74
CA GLU A 405 8.09 -2.90 -1.77
C GLU A 405 9.63 -2.87 -1.68
N SER A 406 10.23 -3.80 -0.93
CA SER A 406 11.68 -4.06 -0.85
C SER A 406 12.20 -4.81 -2.08
N VAL A 407 11.30 -5.34 -2.91
CA VAL A 407 11.55 -6.18 -4.07
C VAL A 407 10.71 -5.69 -5.25
N ALA A 408 11.26 -5.68 -6.46
CA ALA A 408 10.53 -5.40 -7.69
C ALA A 408 10.92 -6.41 -8.78
N THR A 409 9.95 -6.93 -9.53
CA THR A 409 10.23 -7.81 -10.68
C THR A 409 9.74 -7.17 -11.97
N VAL A 410 10.61 -7.10 -12.97
CA VAL A 410 10.38 -6.42 -14.25
C VAL A 410 10.78 -7.35 -15.40
N VAL A 411 10.03 -7.34 -16.49
CA VAL A 411 10.32 -8.13 -17.69
C VAL A 411 11.22 -7.32 -18.63
N THR A 412 12.27 -7.94 -19.19
CA THR A 412 13.13 -7.26 -20.17
C THR A 412 12.38 -6.96 -21.47
N SER A 413 12.52 -5.72 -21.91
CA SER A 413 12.00 -5.18 -23.17
C SER A 413 12.65 -5.84 -24.41
N SER A 414 12.23 -5.42 -25.61
CA SER A 414 12.83 -5.85 -26.88
C SER A 414 14.34 -5.55 -26.99
N THR A 415 14.86 -4.57 -26.25
CA THR A 415 16.31 -4.26 -26.18
C THR A 415 17.04 -5.08 -25.11
N GLY A 416 16.37 -6.04 -24.47
CA GLY A 416 16.90 -6.82 -23.34
C GLY A 416 17.02 -6.02 -22.04
N THR A 417 16.55 -4.78 -22.01
CA THR A 417 16.66 -3.89 -20.84
C THR A 417 15.47 -4.08 -19.89
N ALA A 418 15.75 -4.19 -18.59
CA ALA A 418 14.77 -4.07 -17.52
C ALA A 418 15.19 -2.91 -16.60
N THR A 419 14.28 -1.99 -16.32
CA THR A 419 14.48 -0.84 -15.43
C THR A 419 13.57 -1.01 -14.22
N ALA A 420 14.14 -0.90 -13.02
CA ALA A 420 13.40 -0.97 -11.77
C ALA A 420 12.40 0.21 -11.65
N PRO A 421 11.38 0.09 -10.78
CA PRO A 421 10.62 1.24 -10.31
C PRO A 421 11.55 2.28 -9.64
N ALA A 422 11.05 3.49 -9.39
CA ALA A 422 11.87 4.51 -8.72
C ALA A 422 12.26 4.04 -7.31
N LEU A 423 13.41 4.46 -6.79
CA LEU A 423 13.73 4.30 -5.37
C LEU A 423 13.23 5.53 -4.60
N VAL A 424 12.72 5.29 -3.40
CA VAL A 424 12.27 6.30 -2.43
C VAL A 424 13.03 6.04 -1.13
N ALA A 425 13.70 7.07 -0.60
CA ALA A 425 14.35 6.99 0.70
C ALA A 425 13.32 7.13 1.81
N GLY A 426 13.43 6.29 2.85
CA GLY A 426 12.84 6.61 4.15
C GLY A 426 13.72 7.59 4.92
N GLU A 427 13.53 7.70 6.24
CA GLU A 427 14.27 8.67 7.06
C GLU A 427 15.60 8.07 7.60
N LYS A 428 15.84 6.75 7.49
CA LYS A 428 17.13 6.14 7.89
C LYS A 428 18.23 6.45 6.87
N THR A 429 19.15 7.32 7.28
CA THR A 429 20.39 7.63 6.55
C THR A 429 21.39 6.49 6.58
N GLY A 430 22.06 6.22 5.46
CA GLY A 430 23.09 5.18 5.35
C GLY A 430 23.27 4.65 3.93
N ASP A 431 24.21 3.71 3.78
CA ASP A 431 24.47 2.99 2.53
C ASP A 431 23.74 1.63 2.52
N PHE A 432 23.21 1.27 1.35
CA PHE A 432 22.59 -0.03 1.07
C PHE A 432 22.88 -0.48 -0.36
N THR A 433 22.50 -1.71 -0.69
CA THR A 433 22.68 -2.30 -2.02
C THR A 433 21.33 -2.58 -2.68
N VAL A 434 21.19 -2.28 -3.97
CA VAL A 434 20.13 -2.85 -4.82
C VAL A 434 20.74 -3.93 -5.70
N ARG A 435 20.26 -5.17 -5.55
CA ARG A 435 20.75 -6.34 -6.28
C ARG A 435 19.75 -6.76 -7.36
N ALA A 436 20.20 -6.83 -8.62
CA ALA A 436 19.45 -7.39 -9.73
C ALA A 436 19.78 -8.88 -9.93
N THR A 437 18.75 -9.72 -10.13
CA THR A 437 18.87 -11.18 -10.31
C THR A 437 17.92 -11.69 -11.40
N VAL A 438 18.31 -12.74 -12.13
CA VAL A 438 17.42 -13.39 -13.11
C VAL A 438 16.48 -14.37 -12.39
N VAL A 439 15.17 -14.23 -12.59
CA VAL A 439 14.18 -15.12 -11.99
C VAL A 439 14.12 -16.44 -12.76
N GLY A 440 14.21 -17.56 -12.04
CA GLY A 440 14.19 -18.91 -12.62
C GLY A 440 15.56 -19.41 -13.13
N ARG A 441 16.65 -18.68 -12.87
CA ARG A 441 18.01 -19.14 -13.16
C ARG A 441 19.01 -18.67 -12.11
N VAL A 442 19.90 -19.56 -11.67
CA VAL A 442 21.04 -19.18 -10.83
C VAL A 442 22.15 -18.61 -11.71
N LEU A 443 22.44 -17.33 -11.54
CA LEU A 443 23.56 -16.57 -12.10
C LEU A 443 24.14 -15.67 -11.01
N ALA A 444 25.28 -15.03 -11.27
CA ALA A 444 25.70 -13.88 -10.47
C ALA A 444 24.64 -12.77 -10.55
N GLY A 445 24.37 -12.10 -9.43
CA GLY A 445 23.60 -10.87 -9.41
C GLY A 445 24.48 -9.65 -9.72
N LEU A 446 23.87 -8.57 -10.17
CA LEU A 446 24.54 -7.27 -10.35
C LEU A 446 24.11 -6.32 -9.23
N ASP A 447 25.09 -5.76 -8.52
CA ASP A 447 24.90 -4.99 -7.29
C ASP A 447 25.17 -3.50 -7.52
N TYR A 448 24.25 -2.67 -7.01
CA TYR A 448 24.32 -1.23 -7.09
C TYR A 448 24.35 -0.62 -5.69
N ALA A 449 25.41 0.13 -5.37
CA ALA A 449 25.47 0.90 -4.13
C ALA A 449 24.51 2.10 -4.19
N ALA A 450 23.77 2.32 -3.11
CA ALA A 450 22.83 3.42 -2.95
C ALA A 450 22.97 4.06 -1.57
N THR A 451 22.82 5.39 -1.49
CA THR A 451 23.04 6.15 -0.25
C THR A 451 21.85 7.07 0.06
N VAL A 452 21.31 6.97 1.28
CA VAL A 452 20.42 7.99 1.87
C VAL A 452 21.26 8.97 2.70
N THR A 453 21.35 10.23 2.28
CA THR A 453 22.08 11.29 2.99
C THR A 453 21.19 12.01 4.00
N PRO A 454 21.75 12.54 5.11
CA PRO A 454 21.00 13.39 6.03
C PRO A 454 20.39 14.62 5.36
N ARG A 455 19.27 15.10 5.91
CA ARG A 455 18.69 16.39 5.50
C ARG A 455 19.71 17.51 5.77
N PRO A 456 20.05 18.34 4.76
CA PRO A 456 21.13 19.31 4.90
C PRO A 456 20.71 20.54 5.72
N ALA A 457 21.68 21.10 6.44
CA ALA A 457 21.63 22.42 7.05
C ALA A 457 23.05 22.99 7.01
N ASP A 458 23.21 24.23 6.56
CA ASP A 458 24.52 24.91 6.53
C ASP A 458 24.68 25.92 7.66
N THR A 459 23.56 26.36 8.23
CA THR A 459 23.51 27.44 9.23
C THR A 459 22.65 27.02 10.43
N LEU A 460 23.14 27.30 11.64
CA LEU A 460 22.38 27.29 12.89
C LEU A 460 22.45 28.68 13.52
N THR A 461 21.33 29.20 14.00
CA THR A 461 21.23 30.49 14.71
C THR A 461 20.40 30.34 15.98
N ARG A 462 20.67 31.10 17.04
CA ARG A 462 19.76 31.16 18.19
C ARG A 462 18.48 31.90 17.81
N THR A 463 17.33 31.50 18.36
CA THR A 463 16.05 32.24 18.18
C THR A 463 15.92 33.45 19.11
N SER A 464 16.81 33.58 20.10
CA SER A 464 16.87 34.71 21.04
C SER A 464 18.32 35.00 21.46
N ASP A 465 18.63 36.29 21.62
CA ASP A 465 19.89 36.80 22.16
C ASP A 465 19.98 36.77 23.70
N THR A 466 18.91 36.36 24.42
CA THR A 466 18.91 36.32 25.90
C THR A 466 20.11 35.55 26.44
N ALA A 467 20.86 36.17 27.36
CA ALA A 467 22.01 35.55 28.02
C ALA A 467 21.56 34.38 28.90
N LEU A 468 22.07 33.18 28.62
CA LEU A 468 21.69 31.97 29.33
C LEU A 468 22.51 31.85 30.61
N THR A 469 21.87 32.17 31.75
CA THR A 469 22.52 32.17 33.05
C THR A 469 21.68 31.47 34.13
N CYS A 470 22.35 30.87 35.10
CA CYS A 470 21.78 30.34 36.34
C CYS A 470 22.78 30.46 37.50
N VAL A 471 22.35 30.05 38.71
CA VAL A 471 23.23 29.90 39.89
C VAL A 471 23.72 28.45 40.03
N PRO A 472 24.84 28.20 40.75
CA PRO A 472 25.28 26.85 41.14
C PRO A 472 24.17 26.00 41.74
N GLY A 473 24.09 24.73 41.33
CA GLY A 473 23.02 23.80 41.72
C GLY A 473 21.62 24.15 41.16
N GLY A 474 21.52 25.20 40.35
CA GLY A 474 20.26 25.79 39.88
C GLY A 474 19.77 25.26 38.54
N GLU A 475 18.83 26.02 37.97
CA GLU A 475 18.15 25.72 36.71
C GLU A 475 18.21 26.96 35.81
N PHE A 476 18.40 26.77 34.50
CA PHE A 476 18.33 27.86 33.54
C PHE A 476 16.85 28.23 33.28
N ALA A 477 16.54 29.52 33.35
CA ALA A 477 15.18 30.02 33.15
C ALA A 477 14.69 29.78 31.71
N ASP A 478 15.53 30.15 30.74
CA ASP A 478 15.29 29.95 29.31
C ASP A 478 15.93 28.65 28.81
N GLN A 479 15.30 28.05 27.79
CA GLN A 479 15.85 26.90 27.07
C GLN A 479 16.75 27.36 25.91
N VAL A 480 17.73 26.54 25.54
CA VAL A 480 18.46 26.74 24.27
C VAL A 480 17.52 26.37 23.13
N GLU A 481 17.28 27.34 22.25
CA GLU A 481 16.46 27.17 21.05
C GLU A 481 17.19 27.78 19.86
N VAL A 482 17.24 27.01 18.76
CA VAL A 482 17.99 27.36 17.56
C VAL A 482 17.16 27.08 16.31
N LYS A 483 17.38 27.86 15.25
CA LYS A 483 16.79 27.64 13.93
C LYS A 483 17.87 27.22 12.94
N ALA A 484 17.60 26.13 12.23
CA ALA A 484 18.41 25.59 11.15
C ALA A 484 17.92 26.10 9.79
N THR A 485 18.85 26.47 8.92
CA THR A 485 18.58 26.78 7.52
C THR A 485 19.57 26.10 6.59
N TYR A 486 19.16 25.95 5.33
CA TYR A 486 20.00 25.50 4.22
C TYR A 486 19.80 26.45 3.05
N LYS A 487 20.88 27.10 2.58
CA LYS A 487 20.87 28.11 1.51
C LYS A 487 19.87 29.25 1.75
N GLY A 488 19.64 29.59 3.02
CA GLY A 488 18.67 30.59 3.47
C GLY A 488 17.21 30.13 3.56
N ALA A 489 16.89 28.90 3.13
CA ALA A 489 15.57 28.28 3.33
C ALA A 489 15.51 27.52 4.67
N VAL A 490 14.30 27.32 5.20
CA VAL A 490 14.05 26.52 6.41
C VAL A 490 14.55 25.09 6.22
N ALA A 491 15.30 24.56 7.21
CA ALA A 491 15.81 23.19 7.21
C ALA A 491 15.13 22.34 8.30
N GLY A 492 13.94 21.85 7.99
CA GLY A 492 13.15 20.99 8.89
C GLY A 492 13.54 19.50 8.84
N LYS A 493 13.17 18.75 9.89
CA LYS A 493 13.54 17.33 10.10
C LYS A 493 15.05 17.03 10.09
N VAL A 494 15.90 18.02 10.33
CA VAL A 494 17.36 17.83 10.34
C VAL A 494 17.81 17.23 11.66
N ALA A 495 18.39 16.03 11.58
CA ALA A 495 18.98 15.34 12.73
C ALA A 495 20.18 16.10 13.30
N ALA A 496 20.31 16.12 14.63
CA ALA A 496 21.30 16.90 15.36
C ALA A 496 21.78 16.20 16.64
N THR A 497 22.88 16.71 17.19
CA THR A 497 23.39 16.39 18.52
C THR A 497 23.75 17.68 19.27
N ALA A 498 23.68 17.65 20.60
CA ALA A 498 24.08 18.78 21.44
C ALA A 498 24.91 18.31 22.64
N THR A 499 26.16 18.74 22.73
CA THR A 499 27.13 18.29 23.75
C THR A 499 27.70 19.48 24.51
N LEU A 500 27.75 19.41 25.84
CA LEU A 500 28.57 20.31 26.65
C LEU A 500 30.05 19.94 26.43
N ILE A 501 30.82 20.82 25.81
CA ILE A 501 32.23 20.60 25.50
C ILE A 501 33.15 21.30 26.50
N LYS A 502 34.41 20.86 26.59
CA LYS A 502 35.40 21.42 27.52
C LYS A 502 35.90 22.79 27.07
N SER A 503 36.17 22.97 25.78
CA SER A 503 36.54 24.26 25.18
C SER A 503 36.20 24.28 23.70
N ALA A 504 36.40 25.41 23.01
CA ALA A 504 36.23 25.47 21.56
C ALA A 504 37.17 24.51 20.79
N ASP A 505 38.35 24.24 21.36
CA ASP A 505 39.38 23.37 20.78
C ASP A 505 39.25 21.90 21.24
N ASP A 506 38.78 21.65 22.48
CA ASP A 506 38.48 20.31 23.00
C ASP A 506 36.96 20.06 23.01
N VAL A 507 36.50 19.45 21.91
CA VAL A 507 35.10 19.08 21.66
C VAL A 507 34.65 17.83 22.42
N THR A 508 35.46 17.25 23.30
CA THR A 508 35.02 16.12 24.13
C THR A 508 34.12 16.57 25.28
N GLU A 509 33.25 15.67 25.75
CA GLU A 509 32.23 15.98 26.77
C GLU A 509 32.86 16.51 28.07
N ASN A 510 32.27 17.58 28.59
CA ASN A 510 32.62 18.23 29.85
C ASN A 510 32.05 17.45 31.04
N ASP A 511 32.81 17.27 32.11
CA ASP A 511 32.39 16.51 33.30
C ASP A 511 31.69 17.38 34.36
N LYS A 512 31.57 18.70 34.15
CA LYS A 512 31.11 19.68 35.15
C LYS A 512 30.19 20.77 34.58
N GLY A 513 29.53 21.50 35.48
CA GLY A 513 28.69 22.65 35.15
C GLY A 513 27.33 22.23 34.57
N PRO A 514 26.84 22.88 33.52
CA PRO A 514 25.52 22.61 32.96
C PRO A 514 25.30 21.15 32.53
N TYR A 515 24.05 20.69 32.62
CA TYR A 515 23.63 19.35 32.20
C TYR A 515 22.14 19.29 31.83
N PHE A 516 21.77 18.28 31.06
CA PHE A 516 20.39 17.90 30.79
C PHE A 516 20.01 16.68 31.62
N LYS A 517 18.72 16.42 31.78
CA LYS A 517 18.22 15.18 32.39
C LYS A 517 17.63 14.28 31.32
N ASP A 518 17.95 12.99 31.38
CA ASP A 518 17.28 11.96 30.57
C ASP A 518 15.88 11.64 31.11
N ALA A 519 15.18 10.67 30.48
CA ALA A 519 13.83 10.28 30.86
C ALA A 519 13.73 9.69 32.28
N ASP A 520 14.81 9.12 32.81
CA ASP A 520 14.91 8.60 34.18
C ASP A 520 15.36 9.69 35.18
N GLY A 521 15.55 10.94 34.71
CA GLY A 521 15.98 12.08 35.51
C GLY A 521 17.48 12.16 35.77
N LYS A 522 18.29 11.27 35.16
CA LYS A 522 19.73 11.17 35.36
C LYS A 522 20.49 12.22 34.54
N VAL A 523 21.61 12.67 35.09
CA VAL A 523 22.54 13.65 34.49
C VAL A 523 23.13 13.10 33.18
N ILE A 524 22.92 13.84 32.09
CA ILE A 524 23.55 13.62 30.79
C ILE A 524 24.07 14.96 30.22
N ARG A 525 25.16 14.91 29.44
CA ARG A 525 25.79 16.10 28.85
C ARG A 525 25.96 16.06 27.32
N THR A 526 25.61 14.94 26.70
CA THR A 526 25.33 14.82 25.27
C THR A 526 23.88 14.40 25.08
N LEU A 527 23.18 15.13 24.21
CA LEU A 527 21.90 14.76 23.63
C LEU A 527 22.14 14.20 22.23
N THR A 528 21.72 12.96 22.02
CA THR A 528 21.59 12.33 20.69
C THR A 528 20.15 12.45 20.19
N ASP A 529 19.91 12.01 18.95
CA ASP A 529 18.57 11.78 18.39
C ASP A 529 17.65 13.02 18.35
N LEU A 530 18.24 14.21 18.47
CA LEU A 530 17.56 15.49 18.28
C LEU A 530 17.22 15.68 16.80
N THR A 531 16.11 16.35 16.50
CA THR A 531 15.65 16.62 15.14
C THR A 531 14.94 17.98 15.12
N THR A 532 15.17 18.81 14.09
CA THR A 532 14.42 20.06 13.91
C THR A 532 12.97 19.77 13.51
N ASP A 533 12.03 20.62 13.96
CA ASP A 533 10.63 20.56 13.53
C ASP A 533 10.44 20.97 12.05
N ALA A 534 9.19 21.09 11.60
CA ALA A 534 8.88 21.50 10.22
C ALA A 534 9.33 22.94 9.90
N ASP A 535 9.35 23.82 10.90
CA ASP A 535 9.81 25.21 10.81
C ASP A 535 11.33 25.35 10.95
N GLY A 536 12.05 24.23 11.05
CA GLY A 536 13.50 24.17 11.21
C GLY A 536 13.98 24.56 12.61
N VAL A 537 13.10 24.64 13.60
CA VAL A 537 13.45 24.98 14.98
C VAL A 537 13.83 23.71 15.74
N LEU A 538 14.87 23.80 16.57
CA LEU A 538 15.28 22.80 17.54
C LEU A 538 15.31 23.45 18.92
N LYS A 539 14.34 23.08 19.75
CA LYS A 539 14.23 23.50 21.15
C LYS A 539 14.79 22.39 22.04
N LEU A 540 15.86 22.65 22.78
CA LEU A 540 16.50 21.65 23.62
C LEU A 540 15.78 21.46 24.96
N PRO A 541 15.88 20.27 25.59
CA PRO A 541 15.44 20.04 26.97
C PRO A 541 15.99 21.09 27.95
N LYS A 542 15.31 21.24 29.09
CA LYS A 542 15.69 22.26 30.08
C LYS A 542 17.04 21.94 30.73
N LEU A 543 17.87 22.97 30.86
CA LEU A 543 19.22 22.88 31.42
C LEU A 543 19.21 23.14 32.93
N TYR A 544 20.07 22.40 33.62
CA TYR A 544 20.39 22.53 35.04
C TYR A 544 21.89 22.76 35.19
N ALA A 545 22.37 23.16 36.37
CA ALA A 545 23.80 23.23 36.69
C ALA A 545 24.13 22.40 37.94
N ASP A 546 25.36 21.88 38.01
CA ASP A 546 25.95 21.44 39.27
C ASP A 546 26.57 22.63 40.04
N ASP A 547 27.31 22.37 41.12
CA ASP A 547 27.89 23.42 41.97
C ASP A 547 29.06 24.19 41.30
N THR A 548 29.46 23.82 40.08
CA THR A 548 30.61 24.42 39.39
C THR A 548 30.22 25.74 38.71
N ALA A 549 30.49 26.86 39.38
CA ALA A 549 30.43 28.20 38.77
C ALA A 549 31.45 28.35 37.61
N GLY A 550 31.09 29.09 36.57
CA GLY A 550 31.95 29.34 35.40
C GLY A 550 31.18 29.60 34.10
N THR A 551 31.94 29.75 33.01
CA THR A 551 31.40 29.80 31.64
C THR A 551 31.63 28.46 30.96
N PHE A 552 30.60 27.94 30.30
CA PHE A 552 30.56 26.62 29.67
C PHE A 552 30.03 26.73 28.23
N LEU A 553 30.42 25.79 27.39
CA LEU A 553 30.11 25.81 25.96
C LEU A 553 29.23 24.61 25.59
N LEU A 554 28.02 24.87 25.10
CA LEU A 554 27.15 23.87 24.50
C LEU A 554 27.31 23.91 22.98
N ARG A 555 27.88 22.85 22.38
CA ARG A 555 28.03 22.74 20.94
C ARG A 555 26.94 21.87 20.35
N ILE A 556 26.15 22.47 19.47
CA ILE A 556 25.12 21.83 18.66
C ILE A 556 25.72 21.55 17.28
N ASN A 557 25.56 20.34 16.76
CA ASN A 557 25.95 19.97 15.40
C ASN A 557 24.75 19.33 14.70
N THR A 558 24.57 19.59 13.41
CA THR A 558 23.61 18.87 12.56
C THR A 558 24.32 17.80 11.73
N ALA A 559 23.63 16.70 11.44
CA ALA A 559 24.08 15.73 10.44
C ALA A 559 24.16 16.32 9.03
N GLY A 560 23.49 17.46 8.80
CA GLY A 560 23.53 18.23 7.56
C GLY A 560 24.76 19.13 7.35
N GLY A 561 25.60 19.33 8.38
CA GLY A 561 26.89 20.02 8.29
C GLY A 561 27.02 21.31 9.14
N ALA A 562 25.92 21.97 9.49
CA ALA A 562 25.92 23.15 10.36
C ALA A 562 26.36 22.82 11.80
N ALA A 563 27.07 23.75 12.44
CA ALA A 563 27.38 23.71 13.86
C ALA A 563 27.27 25.10 14.50
N LEU A 564 26.89 25.15 15.77
CA LEU A 564 26.80 26.37 16.58
C LEU A 564 27.25 26.07 18.01
N THR A 565 28.08 26.95 18.58
CA THR A 565 28.42 26.92 20.00
C THR A 565 27.63 28.01 20.72
N VAL A 566 26.92 27.62 21.78
CA VAL A 566 26.15 28.51 22.66
C VAL A 566 26.88 28.61 24.00
N GLU A 567 27.09 29.84 24.48
CA GLU A 567 27.66 30.09 25.80
C GLU A 567 26.59 29.97 26.90
N LEU A 568 26.97 29.34 28.01
CA LEU A 568 26.15 29.15 29.21
C LEU A 568 26.93 29.61 30.44
N THR A 569 26.33 30.47 31.28
CA THR A 569 26.99 30.99 32.49
C THR A 569 26.36 30.41 33.76
N VAL A 570 27.16 29.77 34.60
CA VAL A 570 26.81 29.45 35.99
C VAL A 570 27.43 30.53 36.88
N ALA A 571 26.65 31.55 37.21
CA ALA A 571 27.12 32.73 37.92
C ALA A 571 27.24 32.45 39.43
N ALA A 572 28.45 32.57 39.98
CA ALA A 572 28.68 32.47 41.43
C ALA A 572 27.79 33.47 42.19
N ALA A 573 27.26 33.05 43.35
CA ALA A 573 26.42 33.91 44.17
C ALA A 573 27.18 35.19 44.60
N ALA A 574 26.53 36.34 44.44
CA ALA A 574 27.07 37.61 44.93
C ALA A 574 27.22 37.55 46.46
N SER A 575 28.44 37.80 46.93
CA SER A 575 28.86 37.70 48.35
C SER A 575 28.56 38.95 49.16
#